data_AF-A0AAD9IJV9-F1
#
_entry.id   AF-A0AAD9IJV9-F1
#
_cell.length_a   1.000
_cell.length_b   1.000
_cell.length_c   1.000
_cell.angle_alpha   90.00
_cell.angle_beta   90.00
_cell.angle_gamma   90.00
#
_symmetry.space_group_name_H-M   'P 1'
#
loop_
_entity.id
_entity.type
_entity.pdbx_description
1 polymer ?
#
loop_
_entity_poly.entity_id
_entity_poly.type
_entity_poly.pdbx_seq_one_letter_code
_entity_poly.pdbx_strand_id
1 'polypeptide(L)'
;MAAETAPKRTREEVEAAEEAPVDAKKSKVDSMETESSPSPSSGPVTIGYKTFENGAAAYEYFKKLHSKLRKYQNLNEYEHHMVLELIKQGHPEAERKLEGGVKAIQLQDKEHEGHRSSCFHLIRPDGSSEDVSYRYEDDLVVV
;
A
#
# COMPACT_ATOMS: atom_id res chain seq x y z
N MET A 1 -19.18 -20.75 52.53
CA MET A 1 -17.73 -20.96 52.67
C MET A 1 -17.06 -20.20 51.53
N ALA A 2 -16.38 -19.10 51.89
CA ALA A 2 -15.46 -18.22 51.12
C ALA A 2 -15.87 -17.72 49.71
N ALA A 3 -15.51 -16.55 49.22
CA ALA A 3 -15.06 -15.22 49.69
C ALA A 3 -15.00 -14.42 48.36
N GLU A 4 -15.63 -13.25 48.22
CA GLU A 4 -14.98 -11.92 48.33
C GLU A 4 -13.79 -11.78 47.36
N THR A 5 -13.81 -10.90 46.36
CA THR A 5 -13.64 -9.44 46.50
C THR A 5 -14.17 -8.63 45.29
N ALA A 6 -14.97 -7.60 45.57
CA ALA A 6 -15.10 -6.36 44.77
C ALA A 6 -14.00 -5.36 45.23
N PRO A 7 -13.99 -4.02 44.97
CA PRO A 7 -14.76 -3.15 44.07
C PRO A 7 -13.95 -1.98 43.37
N LYS A 8 -14.63 -1.31 42.42
CA LYS A 8 -14.73 0.16 42.15
C LYS A 8 -13.53 1.11 42.42
N ARG A 9 -13.22 1.98 41.43
CA ARG A 9 -13.17 3.45 41.63
C ARG A 9 -13.07 4.25 40.31
N THR A 10 -14.01 5.17 40.17
CA THR A 10 -14.05 6.37 39.32
C THR A 10 -13.01 7.40 39.77
N ARG A 11 -12.46 8.22 38.86
CA ARG A 11 -12.18 9.66 39.14
C ARG A 11 -11.84 10.47 37.87
N GLU A 12 -12.43 11.66 37.88
CA GLU A 12 -12.42 12.81 36.98
C GLU A 12 -11.10 13.61 36.96
N GLU A 13 -10.97 14.39 35.87
CA GLU A 13 -10.48 15.78 35.78
C GLU A 13 -8.99 16.16 35.75
N VAL A 14 -8.80 17.23 34.96
CA VAL A 14 -7.65 18.00 34.48
C VAL A 14 -6.90 18.83 35.54
N GLU A 15 -5.63 19.13 35.28
CA GLU A 15 -4.97 20.46 35.25
C GLU A 15 -3.43 20.25 35.35
N ALA A 16 -2.68 20.64 34.32
CA ALA A 16 -2.03 21.93 34.12
C ALA A 16 -0.76 22.13 34.96
N ALA A 17 0.39 22.12 34.29
CA ALA A 17 1.60 22.83 34.69
C ALA A 17 2.49 23.07 33.46
N GLU A 18 2.39 24.30 32.98
CA GLU A 18 3.29 24.99 32.06
C GLU A 18 4.69 25.13 32.68
N GLU A 19 5.74 24.98 31.88
CA GLU A 19 6.83 25.97 31.67
C GLU A 19 7.96 25.34 30.83
N ALA A 20 8.26 26.00 29.71
CA ALA A 20 9.34 25.74 28.75
C ALA A 20 10.71 26.18 29.33
N PRO A 21 11.85 26.27 28.60
CA PRO A 21 12.15 25.88 27.21
C PRO A 21 13.48 25.11 27.07
N VAL A 22 13.67 24.37 25.97
CA VAL A 22 15.00 24.21 25.35
C VAL A 22 14.89 23.76 23.90
N ASP A 23 15.29 24.70 23.04
CA ASP A 23 15.47 24.63 21.61
C ASP A 23 16.47 23.56 21.12
N ALA A 24 16.22 23.17 19.87
CA ALA A 24 17.17 22.76 18.83
C ALA A 24 17.71 21.31 18.82
N LYS A 25 17.12 20.46 17.98
CA LYS A 25 17.61 20.23 16.58
C LYS A 25 16.78 19.20 15.79
N LYS A 26 16.12 19.73 14.75
CA LYS A 26 15.91 19.18 13.38
C LYS A 26 16.16 17.67 13.15
N SER A 27 15.13 16.97 12.68
CA SER A 27 14.98 16.56 11.26
C SER A 27 13.65 15.79 11.11
N LYS A 28 12.60 16.44 10.60
CA LYS A 28 12.20 16.54 9.19
C LYS A 28 11.05 15.57 8.92
N VAL A 29 9.88 16.09 9.28
CA VAL A 29 8.55 15.69 8.84
C VAL A 29 8.48 15.68 7.31
N ASP A 30 7.77 14.67 6.82
CA ASP A 30 6.87 14.70 5.67
C ASP A 30 7.28 15.57 4.47
N SER A 31 7.68 14.89 3.40
CA SER A 31 7.47 15.37 2.04
C SER A 31 7.08 14.15 1.22
N MET A 32 5.80 13.82 1.37
CA MET A 32 4.96 13.29 0.30
C MET A 32 5.06 14.23 -0.91
N GLU A 33 4.84 13.65 -2.10
CA GLU A 33 4.95 14.27 -3.44
C GLU A 33 6.34 14.17 -4.08
N THR A 34 6.62 13.00 -4.64
CA THR A 34 7.45 12.91 -5.85
C THR A 34 6.53 12.43 -6.97
N GLU A 35 6.08 13.37 -7.80
CA GLU A 35 5.69 13.06 -9.19
C GLU A 35 6.89 12.40 -9.87
N SER A 36 6.84 11.07 -10.01
CA SER A 36 7.79 10.34 -10.82
C SER A 36 7.13 10.05 -12.16
N SER A 37 7.30 10.99 -13.10
CA SER A 37 7.01 10.78 -14.52
C SER A 37 7.90 9.65 -15.06
N PRO A 38 7.35 8.61 -15.72
CA PRO A 38 8.15 7.51 -16.24
C PRO A 38 8.90 7.95 -17.51
N SER A 39 10.14 8.41 -17.34
CA SER A 39 11.14 8.38 -18.41
C SER A 39 11.74 6.98 -18.48
N PRO A 40 11.96 6.40 -19.69
CA PRO A 40 12.57 5.08 -19.86
C PRO A 40 14.06 5.14 -19.52
N SER A 41 14.38 5.22 -18.24
CA SER A 41 15.73 5.42 -17.76
C SER A 41 16.19 4.16 -17.06
N SER A 42 17.34 3.62 -17.47
CA SER A 42 18.06 2.52 -16.80
C SER A 42 18.59 2.93 -15.39
N GLY A 43 17.90 3.83 -14.71
CA GLY A 43 18.25 4.37 -13.40
C GLY A 43 17.50 3.66 -12.27
N PRO A 44 17.87 3.98 -11.02
CA PRO A 44 17.20 3.44 -9.85
C PRO A 44 15.75 3.90 -9.77
N VAL A 45 14.88 2.99 -9.35
CA VAL A 45 13.43 3.09 -9.41
C VAL A 45 12.86 2.99 -8.01
N THR A 46 12.08 3.97 -7.55
CA THR A 46 11.52 3.94 -6.19
C THR A 46 10.02 3.68 -6.22
N ILE A 47 9.60 2.53 -5.67
CA ILE A 47 8.20 2.13 -5.56
C ILE A 47 7.87 1.96 -4.10
N GLY A 48 6.98 2.83 -3.60
CA GLY A 48 6.61 2.88 -2.18
C GLY A 48 7.83 3.03 -1.28
N TYR A 49 8.07 2.02 -0.43
CA TYR A 49 9.12 2.06 0.58
C TYR A 49 10.47 1.48 0.11
N LYS A 50 10.59 1.06 -1.16
CA LYS A 50 11.80 0.43 -1.68
C LYS A 50 12.28 1.08 -2.95
N THR A 51 13.60 1.33 -2.99
CA THR A 51 14.31 1.67 -4.21
C THR A 51 14.94 0.40 -4.80
N PHE A 52 14.74 0.21 -6.09
CA PHE A 52 15.26 -0.88 -6.89
C PHE A 52 16.34 -0.34 -7.82
N GLU A 53 17.31 -1.18 -8.16
CA GLU A 53 18.43 -0.79 -9.05
C GLU A 53 17.95 -0.55 -10.48
N ASN A 54 16.90 -1.26 -10.90
CA ASN A 54 16.25 -1.11 -12.21
C ASN A 54 14.81 -1.69 -12.16
N GLY A 55 14.02 -1.42 -13.20
CA GLY A 55 12.66 -1.95 -13.34
C GLY A 55 12.58 -3.48 -13.36
N ALA A 56 13.60 -4.19 -13.85
CA ALA A 56 13.62 -5.66 -13.84
C ALA A 56 13.72 -6.23 -12.42
N ALA A 57 14.50 -5.60 -11.53
CA ALA A 57 14.62 -5.96 -10.13
C ALA A 57 13.30 -5.67 -9.38
N ALA A 58 12.64 -4.56 -9.71
CA ALA A 58 11.29 -4.27 -9.20
C ALA A 58 10.29 -5.35 -9.65
N TYR A 59 10.28 -5.71 -10.93
CA TYR A 59 9.41 -6.75 -11.48
C TYR A 59 9.61 -8.10 -10.79
N GLU A 60 10.85 -8.56 -10.64
CA GLU A 60 11.16 -9.83 -9.96
C GLU A 60 10.74 -9.81 -8.47
N TYR A 61 10.82 -8.66 -7.81
CA TYR A 61 10.30 -8.49 -6.45
C TYR A 61 8.78 -8.64 -6.40
N PHE A 62 8.04 -7.93 -7.25
CA PHE A 62 6.57 -8.00 -7.26
C PHE A 62 6.04 -9.35 -7.75
N LYS A 63 6.72 -10.00 -8.68
CA LYS A 63 6.44 -11.38 -9.09
C LYS A 63 6.60 -12.36 -7.92
N LYS A 64 7.67 -12.23 -7.12
CA LYS A 64 7.86 -13.03 -5.90
C LYS A 64 6.82 -12.71 -4.83
N LEU A 65 6.47 -11.43 -4.67
CA LEU A 65 5.42 -10.99 -3.74
C LEU A 65 4.09 -11.64 -4.13
N HIS A 66 3.68 -11.48 -5.39
CA HIS A 66 2.47 -12.05 -5.95
C HIS A 66 2.34 -13.57 -5.70
N SER A 67 3.42 -14.32 -5.86
CA SER A 67 3.42 -15.78 -5.61
C SER A 67 3.31 -16.15 -4.13
N LYS A 68 3.65 -15.26 -3.20
CA LYS A 68 3.56 -15.50 -1.75
C LYS A 68 2.21 -15.10 -1.17
N LEU A 69 1.52 -14.16 -1.82
CA LEU A 69 0.25 -13.65 -1.35
C LEU A 69 -0.82 -14.74 -1.36
N ARG A 70 -1.62 -14.77 -0.30
CA ARG A 70 -2.79 -15.63 -0.22
C ARG A 70 -3.93 -14.99 -1.02
N LYS A 71 -4.63 -15.82 -1.79
CA LYS A 71 -5.79 -15.39 -2.57
C LYS A 71 -6.94 -15.01 -1.65
N TYR A 72 -7.74 -14.03 -2.06
CA TYR A 72 -8.91 -13.50 -1.34
C TYR A 72 -8.60 -12.96 0.06
N GLN A 73 -7.32 -12.70 0.36
CA GLN A 73 -6.85 -12.11 1.60
C GLN A 73 -6.49 -10.65 1.35
N ASN A 74 -6.92 -9.76 2.25
CA ASN A 74 -6.48 -8.37 2.23
C ASN A 74 -4.97 -8.30 2.45
N LEU A 75 -4.29 -7.52 1.60
CA LEU A 75 -2.89 -7.16 1.80
C LEU A 75 -2.72 -6.47 3.16
N ASN A 76 -1.57 -6.71 3.80
CA ASN A 76 -1.20 -5.91 4.96
C ASN A 76 -0.89 -4.45 4.54
N GLU A 77 -0.74 -3.53 5.49
CA GLU A 77 -0.53 -2.11 5.20
C GLU A 77 0.70 -1.84 4.32
N TYR A 78 1.78 -2.60 4.54
CA TYR A 78 3.01 -2.48 3.76
C TYR A 78 2.79 -2.93 2.31
N GLU A 79 2.25 -4.13 2.12
CA GLU A 79 1.97 -4.71 0.80
C GLU A 79 0.94 -3.89 0.03
N HIS A 80 -0.08 -3.39 0.74
CA HIS A 80 -1.09 -2.49 0.19
C HIS A 80 -0.43 -1.26 -0.41
N HIS A 81 0.39 -0.56 0.37
CA HIS A 81 1.07 0.65 -0.09
C HIS A 81 2.04 0.36 -1.25
N MET A 82 2.81 -0.73 -1.17
CA MET A 82 3.73 -1.13 -2.23
C MET A 82 3.02 -1.41 -3.56
N VAL A 83 1.90 -2.14 -3.53
CA VAL A 83 1.12 -2.47 -4.74
C VAL A 83 0.37 -1.25 -5.26
N LEU A 84 -0.13 -0.39 -4.37
CA LEU A 84 -0.81 0.85 -4.74
C LEU A 84 0.13 1.81 -5.47
N GLU A 85 1.36 1.98 -4.96
CA GLU A 85 2.39 2.80 -5.63
C GLU A 85 2.84 2.18 -6.96
N LEU A 86 2.96 0.85 -7.03
CA LEU A 86 3.24 0.15 -8.29
C LEU A 86 2.17 0.47 -9.35
N ILE A 87 0.89 0.45 -8.95
CA ILE A 87 -0.21 0.73 -9.88
C ILE A 87 -0.19 2.19 -10.30
N LYS A 88 0.00 3.13 -9.37
CA LYS A 88 0.09 4.57 -9.66
C LYS A 88 1.14 4.90 -10.73
N GLN A 89 2.33 4.34 -10.57
CA GLN A 89 3.45 4.64 -11.45
C GLN A 89 3.39 3.82 -12.75
N GLY A 90 2.79 2.63 -12.68
CA GLY A 90 2.92 1.63 -13.73
C GLY A 90 1.71 1.40 -14.62
N HIS A 91 0.51 1.88 -14.23
CA HIS A 91 -0.71 1.65 -15.01
C HIS A 91 -1.14 2.95 -15.72
N PRO A 92 -1.35 2.95 -17.06
CA PRO A 92 -1.73 4.16 -17.78
C PRO A 92 -3.08 4.74 -17.31
N GLU A 93 -4.01 3.87 -16.90
CA GLU A 93 -5.27 4.29 -16.29
C GLU A 93 -5.25 4.27 -14.74
N ALA A 94 -4.07 4.41 -14.11
CA ALA A 94 -3.98 4.37 -12.65
C ALA A 94 -4.86 5.42 -11.97
N GLU A 95 -4.83 6.66 -12.48
CA GLU A 95 -5.62 7.77 -11.95
C GLU A 95 -7.12 7.41 -11.93
N ARG A 96 -7.64 6.90 -13.05
CA ARG A 96 -9.03 6.44 -13.16
C ARG A 96 -9.36 5.26 -12.24
N LYS A 97 -8.45 4.29 -12.11
CA LYS A 97 -8.67 3.11 -11.26
C LYS A 97 -8.61 3.41 -9.77
N LEU A 98 -7.79 4.38 -9.38
CA LEU A 98 -7.59 4.82 -8.01
C LEU A 98 -8.52 5.98 -7.62
N GLU A 99 -9.26 6.53 -8.57
CA GLU A 99 -10.32 7.51 -8.34
C GLU A 99 -11.34 6.95 -7.33
N GLY A 100 -11.66 7.76 -6.32
CA GLY A 100 -12.56 7.35 -5.23
C GLY A 100 -11.90 6.54 -4.11
N GLY A 101 -10.59 6.27 -4.22
CA GLY A 101 -9.80 5.63 -3.17
C GLY A 101 -9.93 4.11 -3.11
N VAL A 102 -8.91 3.47 -2.53
CA VAL A 102 -8.82 2.02 -2.36
C VAL A 102 -8.86 1.68 -0.88
N LYS A 103 -9.86 0.92 -0.46
CA LYS A 103 -10.02 0.45 0.92
C LYS A 103 -9.12 -0.75 1.21
N ALA A 104 -9.05 -1.68 0.26
CA ALA A 104 -8.23 -2.88 0.39
C ALA A 104 -7.79 -3.36 -1.00
N ILE A 105 -6.69 -4.11 -1.02
CA ILE A 105 -6.22 -4.80 -2.21
C ILE A 105 -6.22 -6.28 -1.89
N GLN A 106 -6.69 -7.09 -2.82
CA GLN A 106 -6.67 -8.54 -2.71
C GLN A 106 -6.11 -9.17 -3.97
N LEU A 107 -5.50 -10.34 -3.83
CA LEU A 107 -5.20 -11.19 -4.97
C LEU A 107 -6.38 -12.13 -5.22
N GLN A 108 -7.03 -12.08 -6.38
CA GLN A 108 -8.15 -12.97 -6.71
C GLN A 108 -7.90 -13.68 -8.03
N ASP A 109 -8.59 -14.82 -8.23
CA ASP A 109 -8.54 -15.54 -9.50
C ASP A 109 -9.54 -14.93 -10.48
N LYS A 110 -9.04 -14.55 -11.65
CA LYS A 110 -9.81 -14.16 -12.82
C LYS A 110 -9.81 -15.34 -13.79
N GLU A 111 -10.99 -15.80 -14.15
CA GLU A 111 -11.16 -16.77 -15.23
C GLU A 111 -11.28 -16.00 -16.54
N HIS A 112 -10.41 -16.31 -17.50
CA HIS A 112 -10.47 -15.78 -18.84
C HIS A 112 -10.37 -16.94 -19.83
N GLU A 113 -11.42 -17.15 -20.62
CA GLU A 113 -11.49 -18.19 -21.66
C GLU A 113 -11.04 -19.59 -21.18
N GLY A 114 -11.43 -19.98 -19.96
CA GLY A 114 -11.07 -21.29 -19.36
C GLY A 114 -9.69 -21.34 -18.69
N HIS A 115 -8.92 -20.27 -18.75
CA HIS A 115 -7.65 -20.12 -18.02
C HIS A 115 -7.87 -19.34 -16.73
N ARG A 116 -7.34 -19.86 -15.61
CA ARG A 116 -7.38 -19.18 -14.31
C ARG A 116 -6.06 -18.44 -14.08
N SER A 117 -6.14 -17.12 -14.05
CA SER A 117 -5.01 -16.23 -13.75
C SER A 117 -5.29 -15.49 -12.45
N SER A 118 -4.28 -15.24 -11.62
CA SER A 118 -4.47 -14.42 -10.43
C SER A 118 -4.08 -12.97 -10.72
N CYS A 119 -4.93 -12.02 -10.32
CA CYS A 119 -4.74 -10.57 -10.52
C CYS A 119 -5.11 -9.80 -9.26
N PHE A 120 -4.55 -8.60 -9.11
CA PHE A 120 -4.91 -7.72 -8.00
C PHE A 120 -6.31 -7.15 -8.23
N HIS A 121 -7.11 -7.09 -7.17
CA HIS A 121 -8.44 -6.50 -7.17
C HIS A 121 -8.45 -5.37 -6.15
N LEU A 122 -8.78 -4.17 -6.63
CA LEU A 122 -8.90 -2.95 -5.83
C LEU A 122 -10.31 -2.89 -5.28
N ILE A 123 -10.45 -3.03 -3.97
CA ILE A 123 -11.74 -2.93 -3.29
C ILE A 123 -11.95 -1.46 -2.89
N ARG A 124 -12.98 -0.84 -3.46
CA ARG A 124 -13.41 0.53 -3.16
C ARG A 124 -14.07 0.61 -1.78
N PRO A 125 -14.16 1.82 -1.18
CA PRO A 125 -14.86 2.01 0.09
C PRO A 125 -16.33 1.56 0.07
N ASP A 126 -16.99 1.69 -1.08
CA ASP A 126 -18.36 1.27 -1.35
C ASP A 126 -18.53 -0.27 -1.45
N GLY A 127 -17.43 -1.02 -1.46
CA GLY A 127 -17.42 -2.48 -1.57
C GLY A 127 -17.36 -3.03 -3.00
N SER A 128 -17.54 -2.16 -4.01
CA SER A 128 -17.24 -2.49 -5.40
C SER A 128 -15.75 -2.84 -5.59
N SER A 129 -15.43 -3.76 -6.50
CA SER A 129 -14.05 -4.17 -6.79
C SER A 129 -13.70 -3.99 -8.27
N GLU A 130 -12.48 -3.53 -8.55
CA GLU A 130 -11.94 -3.35 -9.90
C GLU A 130 -10.68 -4.21 -10.09
N ASP A 131 -10.57 -4.95 -11.20
CA ASP A 131 -9.39 -5.76 -11.47
C ASP A 131 -8.24 -4.95 -12.07
N VAL A 132 -7.01 -5.25 -11.64
CA VAL A 132 -5.80 -4.60 -12.12
C VAL A 132 -4.65 -5.59 -12.25
N SER A 133 -4.03 -5.57 -13.42
CA SER A 133 -2.84 -6.35 -13.74
C SER A 133 -1.63 -5.43 -13.76
N TYR A 134 -0.51 -5.91 -13.22
CA TYR A 134 0.78 -5.22 -13.26
C TYR A 134 1.68 -5.73 -14.40
N ARG A 135 1.18 -6.69 -15.21
CA ARG A 135 1.86 -7.20 -16.41
C ARG A 135 1.12 -6.65 -17.61
N TYR A 136 1.80 -5.86 -18.43
CA TYR A 136 1.30 -5.47 -19.74
C TYR A 136 2.09 -6.26 -20.79
N GLU A 137 1.38 -6.81 -21.79
CA GLU A 137 1.93 -7.77 -22.75
C GLU A 137 2.72 -7.15 -23.92
N ASP A 138 2.97 -5.84 -23.92
CA ASP A 138 3.80 -5.23 -24.98
C ASP A 138 4.62 -4.00 -24.57
N ASP A 139 4.46 -3.50 -23.34
CA ASP A 139 5.32 -2.43 -22.82
C ASP A 139 5.54 -2.73 -21.36
N LEU A 140 6.81 -2.91 -21.01
CA LEU A 140 7.28 -2.94 -19.64
C LEU A 140 6.47 -1.90 -18.87
N VAL A 141 5.88 -2.27 -17.73
CA VAL A 141 5.50 -1.26 -16.74
C VAL A 141 6.80 -0.54 -16.41
N VAL A 142 7.07 0.57 -17.10
CA VAL A 142 8.30 1.35 -16.99
C VAL A 142 8.18 2.08 -15.67
N VAL A 143 8.64 1.39 -14.65
CA VAL A 143 9.20 2.03 -13.48
C VAL A 143 10.71 1.94 -13.64
#